data_AF-A0A1Y3B6U8-F1
#
_entry.id   AF-A0A1Y3B6U8-F1
#
_cell.length_a   1.000
_cell.length_b   1.000
_cell.length_c   1.000
_cell.angle_alpha   90.00
_cell.angle_beta   90.00
_cell.angle_gamma   90.00
#
_symmetry.space_group_name_H-M   'P 1'
#
loop_
_entity.id
_entity.type
_entity.pdbx_description
1 polymer ?
#
loop_
_entity_poly.entity_id
_entity_poly.type
_entity_poly.pdbx_seq_one_letter_code
_entity_poly.pdbx_strand_id
1 'polypeptide(L)'
;EQLNEQIDEFLFQISKYFQLTDTHKVLEYLIQRYHIYEYNVDSLIGAFLPYHETRIFIRLLQTCSAVKNPQNYRFYWMKKFQENGVPITKSNLLKHCLSDLEFTHYVTDSIFKGLRYDPNNSMFPSFLLSFCMNLMQRSTKDMIVSHILSVISRCIRRHAENSQLFIVAYMLFSH
;
A
#
# COMPACT_ATOMS: atom_id res chain seq x y z
N GLU A 1 -13.38 0.95 -18.60
CA GLU A 1 -12.01 0.47 -18.27
C GLU A 1 -11.00 1.60 -18.28
N GLN A 2 -10.82 2.32 -19.39
CA GLN A 2 -9.84 3.43 -19.49
C GLN A 2 -9.95 4.49 -18.38
N LEU A 3 -11.16 4.89 -17.97
CA LEU A 3 -11.35 5.83 -16.86
C LEU A 3 -10.82 5.30 -15.52
N ASN A 4 -11.05 4.01 -15.23
CA ASN A 4 -10.58 3.41 -13.99
C ASN A 4 -9.06 3.34 -13.95
N GLU A 5 -8.41 3.07 -15.10
CA GLU A 5 -6.95 3.08 -15.22
C GLU A 5 -6.36 4.48 -14.99
N GLN A 6 -7.01 5.53 -15.53
CA GLN A 6 -6.60 6.92 -15.30
C GLN A 6 -6.76 7.33 -13.83
N ILE A 7 -7.86 6.92 -13.20
CA ILE A 7 -8.08 7.15 -11.77
C ILE A 7 -7.03 6.42 -10.95
N ASP A 8 -6.76 5.15 -11.25
CA ASP A 8 -5.74 4.36 -10.57
C ASP A 8 -4.37 5.05 -10.61
N GLU A 9 -3.91 5.43 -11.80
CA GLU A 9 -2.66 6.18 -11.97
C GLU A 9 -2.64 7.47 -11.15
N PHE A 10 -3.73 8.24 -11.23
CA PHE A 10 -3.85 9.50 -10.51
C PHE A 10 -3.78 9.31 -9.00
N LEU A 11 -4.45 8.29 -8.43
CA LEU A 11 -4.42 7.98 -7.00
C LEU A 11 -2.98 7.72 -6.51
N PHE A 12 -2.20 6.96 -7.28
CA PHE A 12 -0.79 6.70 -6.95
C PHE A 12 0.08 7.96 -7.05
N GLN A 13 -0.16 8.84 -8.03
CA GLN A 13 0.58 10.09 -8.19
C GLN A 13 0.29 11.10 -7.07
N ILE A 14 -0.96 11.22 -6.63
CA ILE A 14 -1.33 12.15 -5.55
C ILE A 14 -0.98 11.64 -4.15
N SER A 15 -0.65 10.34 -4.01
CA SER A 15 -0.38 9.70 -2.72
C SER A 15 0.67 10.43 -1.88
N LYS A 16 1.75 10.92 -2.49
CA LYS A 16 2.82 11.69 -1.81
C LYS A 16 2.33 13.00 -1.17
N TYR A 17 1.19 13.51 -1.63
CA TYR A 17 0.58 14.74 -1.14
C TYR A 17 -0.58 14.50 -0.17
N PHE A 18 -0.79 13.26 0.28
CA PHE A 18 -1.97 12.90 1.08
C PHE A 18 -2.17 13.71 2.36
N GLN A 19 -1.14 14.35 2.90
CA GLN A 19 -1.28 15.21 4.08
C GLN A 19 -1.86 16.60 3.77
N LEU A 20 -1.90 17.01 2.50
CA LEU A 20 -2.43 18.30 2.08
C LEU A 20 -3.96 18.28 2.05
N THR A 21 -4.57 19.35 2.56
CA THR A 21 -6.03 19.50 2.55
C THR A 21 -6.63 19.48 1.15
N ASP A 22 -5.91 19.97 0.16
CA ASP A 22 -6.38 19.99 -1.23
C ASP A 22 -6.47 18.58 -1.81
N THR A 23 -5.54 17.69 -1.44
CA THR A 23 -5.61 16.26 -1.81
C THR A 23 -6.86 15.61 -1.22
N HIS A 24 -7.27 15.96 -0.01
CA HIS A 24 -8.51 15.43 0.58
C HIS A 24 -9.76 15.87 -0.19
N LYS A 25 -9.83 17.14 -0.61
CA LYS A 25 -10.97 17.65 -1.41
C LYS A 25 -11.06 16.93 -2.75
N VAL A 26 -9.91 16.68 -3.38
CA VAL A 26 -9.82 15.91 -4.62
C VAL A 26 -10.32 14.49 -4.40
N LEU A 27 -9.89 13.82 -3.33
CA LEU A 27 -10.35 12.46 -3.00
C LEU A 27 -11.85 12.44 -2.71
N GLU A 28 -12.38 13.41 -1.98
CA GLU A 28 -13.81 13.53 -1.72
C GLU A 28 -14.61 13.67 -3.03
N TYR A 29 -14.14 14.51 -3.96
CA TYR A 29 -14.75 14.63 -5.28
C TYR A 29 -14.72 13.30 -6.04
N LEU A 30 -13.59 12.58 -6.02
CA LEU A 30 -13.48 11.29 -6.71
C LEU A 30 -14.41 10.23 -6.09
N ILE A 31 -14.53 10.21 -4.76
CA ILE A 31 -15.43 9.32 -4.02
C ILE A 31 -16.88 9.60 -4.42
N GLN A 32 -17.30 10.86 -4.46
CA GLN A 32 -18.68 11.24 -4.74
C GLN A 32 -19.06 11.09 -6.22
N ARG A 33 -18.15 11.45 -7.14
CA ARG A 33 -18.44 11.51 -8.58
C ARG A 33 -18.18 10.21 -9.32
N TYR A 34 -17.11 9.51 -8.94
CA TYR A 34 -16.65 8.31 -9.66
C TYR A 34 -16.76 7.04 -8.82
N HIS A 35 -17.27 7.13 -7.58
CA HIS A 35 -17.48 5.98 -6.71
C HIS A 35 -16.22 5.10 -6.56
N ILE A 36 -15.06 5.75 -6.43
CA ILE A 36 -13.76 5.05 -6.35
C ILE A 36 -13.65 4.10 -5.15
N TYR A 37 -14.52 4.28 -4.15
CA TYR A 37 -14.68 3.41 -2.99
C TYR A 37 -15.26 2.02 -3.33
N GLU A 38 -15.75 1.84 -4.56
CA GLU A 38 -16.31 0.59 -5.09
C GLU A 38 -15.50 0.09 -6.29
N TYR A 39 -15.17 0.98 -7.23
CA TYR A 39 -14.53 0.59 -8.50
C TYR A 39 -13.00 0.58 -8.47
N ASN A 40 -12.36 1.28 -7.53
CA ASN A 40 -10.90 1.45 -7.49
C ASN A 40 -10.31 1.11 -6.11
N VAL A 41 -10.97 0.24 -5.35
CA VAL A 41 -10.64 -0.06 -3.94
C VAL A 41 -9.19 -0.52 -3.79
N ASP A 42 -8.71 -1.40 -4.67
CA ASP A 42 -7.34 -1.91 -4.63
C ASP A 42 -6.31 -0.78 -4.78
N SER A 43 -6.51 0.14 -5.71
CA SER A 43 -5.60 1.26 -5.93
C SER A 43 -5.75 2.33 -4.85
N LEU A 44 -6.98 2.57 -4.38
CA LEU A 44 -7.26 3.49 -3.29
C LEU A 44 -6.57 3.06 -2.00
N ILE A 45 -6.75 1.81 -1.58
CA ILE A 45 -6.06 1.30 -0.38
C ILE A 45 -4.55 1.25 -0.64
N GLY A 46 -4.11 0.74 -1.79
CA GLY A 46 -2.69 0.53 -2.09
C GLY A 46 -1.88 1.82 -2.16
N ALA A 47 -2.44 2.87 -2.75
CA ALA A 47 -1.78 4.18 -2.87
C ALA A 47 -1.58 4.86 -1.51
N PHE A 48 -2.56 4.75 -0.61
CA PHE A 48 -2.53 5.44 0.69
C PHE A 48 -2.13 4.54 1.87
N LEU A 49 -1.91 3.23 1.66
CA LEU A 49 -1.48 2.30 2.69
C LEU A 49 -0.22 2.74 3.47
N PRO A 50 0.78 3.41 2.87
CA PRO A 50 1.92 3.93 3.63
C PRO A 50 1.55 4.84 4.81
N TYR A 51 0.33 5.40 4.82
CA TYR A 51 -0.21 6.26 5.87
C TYR A 51 -1.08 5.50 6.90
N HIS A 52 -1.01 4.17 6.98
CA HIS A 52 -1.92 3.33 7.77
C HIS A 52 -2.01 3.68 9.27
N GLU A 53 -0.97 4.29 9.85
CA GLU A 53 -0.93 4.73 11.26
C GLU A 53 -1.57 6.10 11.49
N THR A 54 -2.02 6.78 10.43
CA THR A 54 -2.57 8.14 10.51
C THR A 54 -4.10 8.16 10.64
N ARG A 55 -4.62 9.23 11.25
CA ARG A 55 -6.07 9.49 11.30
C ARG A 55 -6.68 9.82 9.93
N ILE A 56 -5.87 10.31 9.00
CA ILE A 56 -6.36 10.65 7.66
C ILE A 56 -6.64 9.37 6.87
N PHE A 57 -5.74 8.38 6.95
CA PHE A 57 -5.95 7.08 6.32
C PHE A 57 -7.21 6.39 6.84
N ILE A 58 -7.45 6.38 8.16
CA ILE A 58 -8.63 5.72 8.70
C ILE A 58 -9.94 6.41 8.27
N ARG A 59 -9.95 7.74 8.14
CA ARG A 59 -11.10 8.48 7.58
C ARG A 59 -11.34 8.12 6.12
N LEU A 60 -10.28 7.98 5.32
CA LEU A 60 -10.40 7.49 3.95
C LEU A 60 -11.01 6.09 3.92
N LEU A 61 -10.48 5.17 4.74
CA LEU A 61 -10.97 3.79 4.83
C LEU A 61 -12.45 3.72 5.27
N GLN A 62 -12.93 4.65 6.11
CA GLN A 62 -14.33 4.75 6.49
C GLN A 62 -15.28 5.04 5.33
N THR A 63 -14.79 5.68 4.26
CA THR A 63 -15.56 5.88 3.03
C THR A 63 -15.63 4.62 2.15
N CYS A 64 -14.70 3.67 2.33
CA CYS A 64 -14.65 2.41 1.58
C CYS A 64 -15.68 1.40 2.07
N SER A 65 -16.87 1.38 1.46
CA SER A 65 -17.91 0.39 1.76
C SER A 65 -17.47 -1.05 1.49
N ALA A 66 -16.59 -1.26 0.50
CA ALA A 66 -16.06 -2.57 0.14
C ALA A 66 -15.33 -3.29 1.30
N VAL A 67 -14.74 -2.54 2.25
CA VAL A 67 -14.06 -3.10 3.44
C VAL A 67 -15.06 -3.75 4.40
N LYS A 68 -16.34 -3.34 4.36
CA LYS A 68 -17.41 -3.92 5.19
C LYS A 68 -17.94 -5.22 4.63
N ASN A 69 -17.73 -5.50 3.34
CA ASN A 69 -18.21 -6.70 2.68
C ASN A 69 -17.35 -7.91 3.07
N PRO A 70 -17.91 -8.93 3.77
CA PRO A 70 -17.17 -10.15 4.12
C PRO A 70 -16.66 -10.94 2.92
N GLN A 71 -17.26 -10.76 1.74
CA GLN A 71 -16.80 -11.39 0.50
C GLN A 71 -15.51 -10.75 -0.03
N ASN A 72 -15.17 -9.53 0.43
CA ASN A 72 -13.89 -8.90 0.12
C ASN A 72 -12.82 -9.35 1.13
N TYR A 73 -12.42 -10.62 1.03
CA TYR A 73 -11.51 -11.24 1.99
C TYR A 73 -10.19 -10.48 2.15
N ARG A 74 -9.67 -9.85 1.08
CA ARG A 74 -8.42 -9.08 1.08
C ARG A 74 -8.42 -7.93 2.07
N PHE A 75 -9.54 -7.19 2.17
CA PHE A 75 -9.61 -5.98 3.00
C PHE A 75 -10.49 -6.14 4.25
N TYR A 76 -11.26 -7.22 4.36
CA TYR A 76 -12.21 -7.43 5.46
C TYR A 76 -11.55 -7.36 6.85
N TRP A 77 -10.29 -7.77 6.98
CA TRP A 77 -9.55 -7.68 8.25
C TRP A 77 -9.43 -6.24 8.78
N MET A 78 -9.51 -5.24 7.90
CA MET A 78 -9.42 -3.83 8.25
C MET A 78 -10.74 -3.27 8.82
N LYS A 79 -11.87 -3.98 8.68
CA LYS A 79 -13.22 -3.55 9.11
C LYS A 79 -13.27 -3.07 10.56
N LYS A 80 -12.63 -3.80 11.48
CA LYS A 80 -12.61 -3.41 12.90
C LYS A 80 -11.93 -2.07 13.17
N PHE A 81 -10.94 -1.71 12.35
CA PHE A 81 -10.26 -0.42 12.48
C PHE A 81 -11.14 0.68 11.88
N GLN A 82 -11.71 0.40 10.70
CA GLN A 82 -12.64 1.27 10.01
C GLN A 82 -13.82 1.67 10.91
N GLU A 83 -14.51 0.69 11.51
CA GLU A 83 -15.71 0.92 12.34
C GLU A 83 -15.39 1.73 13.60
N ASN A 84 -14.25 1.45 14.23
CA ASN A 84 -13.84 2.15 15.45
C ASN A 84 -13.12 3.49 15.19
N GLY A 85 -12.79 3.80 13.93
CA GLY A 85 -12.03 5.01 13.57
C GLY A 85 -10.62 5.04 14.17
N VAL A 86 -10.03 3.88 14.45
CA VAL A 86 -8.70 3.75 15.05
C VAL A 86 -7.67 3.42 13.98
N PRO A 87 -6.53 4.15 13.90
CA PRO A 87 -5.48 3.83 12.95
C PRO A 87 -4.94 2.40 13.08
N ILE A 88 -4.48 1.84 11.96
CA ILE A 88 -3.90 0.50 11.94
C ILE A 88 -2.46 0.60 12.40
N THR A 89 -2.13 0.05 13.57
CA THR A 89 -0.74 0.05 14.05
C THR A 89 0.14 -0.80 13.13
N LYS A 90 1.43 -0.46 13.04
CA LYS A 90 2.43 -1.29 12.36
C LYS A 90 2.39 -2.76 12.79
N SER A 91 2.20 -3.01 14.09
CA SER A 91 2.14 -4.39 14.60
C SER A 91 0.92 -5.15 14.08
N ASN A 92 -0.23 -4.48 13.96
CA ASN A 92 -1.43 -5.09 13.40
C ASN A 92 -1.29 -5.41 11.91
N LEU A 93 -0.74 -4.47 11.14
CA LEU A 93 -0.48 -4.68 9.71
C LEU A 93 0.44 -5.88 9.50
N LEU A 94 1.59 -5.90 10.17
CA LEU A 94 2.57 -6.98 10.05
C LEU A 94 2.00 -8.32 10.53
N LYS A 95 1.22 -8.34 11.61
CA LYS A 95 0.56 -9.57 12.07
C LYS A 95 -0.34 -10.16 10.98
N HIS A 96 -1.10 -9.32 10.28
CA HIS A 96 -1.96 -9.79 9.19
C HIS A 96 -1.13 -10.27 8.00
N CYS A 97 -0.12 -9.53 7.56
CA CYS A 97 0.79 -9.94 6.49
C CYS A 97 1.45 -11.31 6.76
N LEU A 98 1.91 -11.55 8.00
CA LEU A 98 2.50 -12.85 8.37
C LEU A 98 1.52 -14.03 8.36
N SER A 99 0.21 -13.75 8.44
CA SER A 99 -0.85 -14.76 8.33
C SER A 99 -1.44 -14.88 6.93
N ASP A 100 -1.29 -13.85 6.10
CA ASP A 100 -1.92 -13.72 4.79
C ASP A 100 -0.85 -13.29 3.76
N LEU A 101 -0.34 -14.28 3.04
CA LEU A 101 0.69 -14.06 2.03
C LEU A 101 0.11 -13.35 0.80
N GLU A 102 -1.17 -13.55 0.46
CA GLU A 102 -1.81 -12.84 -0.65
C GLU A 102 -1.84 -11.34 -0.38
N PHE A 103 -2.25 -10.95 0.84
CA PHE A 103 -2.20 -9.55 1.24
C PHE A 103 -0.77 -9.01 1.27
N THR A 104 0.22 -9.81 1.69
CA THR A 104 1.64 -9.42 1.66
C THR A 104 2.13 -9.15 0.23
N HIS A 105 1.77 -10.01 -0.73
CA HIS A 105 2.04 -9.77 -2.15
C HIS A 105 1.37 -8.48 -2.62
N TYR A 106 0.09 -8.30 -2.31
CA TYR A 106 -0.66 -7.08 -2.65
C TYR A 106 0.02 -5.79 -2.14
N VAL A 107 0.55 -5.78 -0.91
CA VAL A 107 1.27 -4.61 -0.37
C VAL A 107 2.47 -4.28 -1.25
N THR A 108 3.32 -5.26 -1.55
CA THR A 108 4.51 -5.03 -2.38
C THR A 108 4.16 -4.69 -3.82
N ASP A 109 3.13 -5.32 -4.39
CA ASP A 109 2.67 -5.04 -5.76
C ASP A 109 2.11 -3.64 -5.89
N SER A 110 1.36 -3.16 -4.89
CA SER A 110 0.85 -1.79 -4.85
C SER A 110 2.00 -0.78 -4.84
N ILE A 111 3.08 -1.05 -4.10
CA ILE A 111 4.28 -0.21 -4.08
C ILE A 111 4.94 -0.14 -5.45
N PHE A 112 5.17 -1.30 -6.09
CA PHE A 112 5.77 -1.34 -7.43
C PHE A 112 4.85 -0.77 -8.53
N LYS A 113 3.53 -0.84 -8.35
CA LYS A 113 2.54 -0.16 -9.20
C LYS A 113 2.67 1.37 -9.04
N GLY A 114 2.75 1.85 -7.80
CA GLY A 114 2.96 3.27 -7.50
C GLY A 114 4.23 3.83 -8.11
N LEU A 115 5.34 3.11 -8.00
CA LEU A 115 6.62 3.49 -8.61
C LEU A 115 6.61 3.48 -10.14
N ARG A 116 5.73 2.68 -10.76
CA ARG A 116 5.57 2.72 -12.22
C ARG A 116 4.88 4.02 -12.67
N TYR A 117 3.92 4.52 -11.89
CA TYR A 117 3.19 5.76 -12.21
C TYR A 117 3.92 7.03 -11.78
N ASP A 118 4.68 6.96 -10.69
CA ASP A 118 5.50 8.06 -10.19
C ASP A 118 6.86 7.54 -9.69
N PRO A 119 7.84 7.37 -10.60
CA PRO A 119 9.17 6.86 -10.25
C PRO A 119 9.90 7.74 -9.23
N ASN A 120 9.52 9.01 -9.09
CA ASN A 120 10.17 9.96 -8.17
C ASN A 120 9.54 9.97 -6.77
N ASN A 121 8.50 9.16 -6.54
CA ASN A 121 7.83 9.10 -5.25
C ASN A 121 8.67 8.32 -4.22
N SER A 122 9.44 9.05 -3.42
CA SER A 122 10.32 8.46 -2.40
C SER A 122 9.59 7.79 -1.24
N MET A 123 8.29 8.05 -1.05
CA MET A 123 7.49 7.40 -0.02
C MET A 123 7.46 5.88 -0.22
N PHE A 124 7.33 5.44 -1.47
CA PHE A 124 7.14 4.03 -1.82
C PHE A 124 8.39 3.18 -1.51
N PRO A 125 9.61 3.54 -1.94
CA PRO A 125 10.83 2.80 -1.56
C PRO A 125 11.09 2.83 -0.06
N SER A 126 10.85 3.96 0.62
CA SER A 126 11.02 4.06 2.07
C SER A 126 10.06 3.14 2.83
N PHE A 127 8.80 3.11 2.41
CA PHE A 127 7.80 2.20 2.99
C PHE A 127 8.14 0.73 2.71
N LEU A 128 8.54 0.39 1.48
CA LEU A 128 8.96 -0.97 1.11
C LEU A 128 10.09 -1.49 1.99
N LEU A 129 11.15 -0.69 2.15
CA LEU A 129 12.29 -1.05 2.99
C LEU A 129 11.85 -1.29 4.43
N SER A 130 11.14 -0.32 5.03
CA SER A 130 10.65 -0.44 6.41
C SER A 130 9.77 -1.67 6.58
N PHE A 131 8.85 -1.92 5.64
CA PHE A 131 7.95 -3.06 5.66
C PHE A 131 8.70 -4.39 5.60
N CYS A 132 9.57 -4.57 4.60
CA CYS A 132 10.34 -5.80 4.39
C CYS A 132 11.31 -6.09 5.55
N MET A 133 12.03 -5.09 6.06
CA MET A 133 12.91 -5.24 7.23
C MET A 133 12.13 -5.73 8.46
N ASN A 134 10.93 -5.20 8.68
CA ASN A 134 10.10 -5.61 9.81
C ASN A 134 9.47 -6.99 9.64
N LEU A 135 9.22 -7.43 8.41
CA LEU A 135 8.81 -8.82 8.15
C LEU A 135 9.95 -9.79 8.45
N MET A 136 11.17 -9.51 7.98
CA MET A 136 12.35 -10.35 8.25
C MET A 136 12.64 -10.48 9.75
N GLN A 137 12.53 -9.38 10.50
CA GLN A 137 12.74 -9.41 11.96
C GLN A 137 11.69 -10.24 12.71
N ARG A 138 10.48 -10.38 12.17
CA ARG A 138 9.36 -11.07 12.85
C ARG A 138 9.19 -12.53 12.42
N SER A 139 9.72 -12.93 11.26
CA SER A 139 9.54 -14.28 10.76
C SER A 139 10.65 -14.72 9.82
N THR A 140 11.14 -15.94 10.06
CA THR A 140 12.11 -16.66 9.22
C THR A 140 11.46 -17.80 8.43
N LYS A 141 10.13 -17.81 8.30
CA LYS A 141 9.43 -18.84 7.51
C LYS A 141 9.85 -18.76 6.05
N ASP A 142 10.08 -19.91 5.42
CA ASP A 142 10.54 -20.02 4.03
C ASP A 142 9.69 -19.20 3.04
N MET A 143 8.37 -19.17 3.24
CA MET A 143 7.47 -18.37 2.40
C MET A 143 7.75 -16.86 2.48
N ILE A 144 8.05 -16.34 3.68
CA ILE A 144 8.40 -14.93 3.87
C ILE A 144 9.77 -14.65 3.28
N VAL A 145 10.76 -15.52 3.51
CA VAL A 145 12.10 -15.39 2.93
C VAL A 145 12.02 -15.39 1.39
N SER A 146 11.28 -16.32 0.80
CA SER A 146 11.04 -16.39 -0.65
C SER A 146 10.37 -15.12 -1.20
N HIS A 147 9.36 -14.60 -0.50
CA HIS A 147 8.73 -13.34 -0.85
C HIS A 147 9.74 -12.17 -0.83
N ILE A 148 10.56 -12.05 0.22
CA ILE A 148 11.57 -10.99 0.32
C ILE A 148 12.63 -11.11 -0.78
N LEU A 149 13.10 -12.32 -1.09
CA LEU A 149 14.03 -12.56 -2.21
C LEU A 149 13.42 -12.14 -3.56
N SER A 150 12.12 -12.40 -3.75
CA SER A 150 11.39 -11.93 -4.93
C SER A 150 11.33 -10.39 -4.99
N VAL A 151 11.10 -9.72 -3.86
CA VAL A 151 11.14 -8.25 -3.77
C VAL A 151 12.54 -7.72 -4.10
N ILE A 152 13.60 -8.29 -3.53
CA ILE A 152 14.99 -7.90 -3.81
C ILE A 152 15.30 -8.05 -5.30
N SER A 153 14.94 -9.19 -5.91
CA SER A 153 15.10 -9.44 -7.34
C SER A 153 14.38 -8.38 -8.19
N ARG A 154 13.14 -8.00 -7.82
CA ARG A 154 12.39 -6.93 -8.51
C ARG A 154 13.05 -5.57 -8.36
N CYS A 155 13.54 -5.22 -7.16
CA CYS A 155 14.27 -3.98 -6.91
C CYS A 155 15.54 -3.89 -7.77
N ILE A 156 16.32 -4.98 -7.84
CA ILE A 156 17.53 -5.04 -8.68
C ILE A 156 17.17 -4.90 -10.16
N ARG A 157 16.11 -5.55 -10.65
CA ARG A 157 15.72 -5.44 -12.07
C ARG A 157 15.27 -4.03 -12.45
N ARG A 158 14.67 -3.28 -11.52
CA ARG A 158 14.09 -1.95 -11.75
C ARG A 158 14.95 -0.79 -11.26
N HIS A 159 16.20 -1.03 -10.86
CA HIS A 159 17.06 0.03 -10.33
C HIS A 159 17.30 1.20 -11.31
N ALA A 160 17.23 0.94 -12.61
CA ALA A 160 17.34 1.98 -13.65
C ALA A 160 16.15 2.95 -13.65
N GLU A 161 14.97 2.52 -13.17
CA GLU A 161 13.75 3.34 -13.08
C GLU A 161 13.77 4.25 -11.84
N ASN A 162 14.33 3.74 -10.73
CA ASN A 162 14.45 4.49 -9.48
C ASN A 162 15.70 4.02 -8.71
N SER A 163 16.67 4.92 -8.53
CA SER A 163 17.95 4.64 -7.88
C SER A 163 17.82 4.21 -6.42
N GLN A 164 16.75 4.61 -5.73
CA GLN A 164 16.47 4.19 -4.36
C GLN A 164 16.16 2.69 -4.26
N LEU A 165 15.63 2.06 -5.32
CA LEU A 165 15.39 0.61 -5.31
C LEU A 165 16.67 -0.21 -5.17
N PHE A 166 17.79 0.27 -5.73
CA PHE A 166 19.09 -0.36 -5.54
C PHE A 166 19.52 -0.32 -4.07
N ILE A 167 19.32 0.84 -3.43
CA ILE A 167 19.61 1.06 -2.02
C ILE A 167 18.73 0.16 -1.14
N VAL A 168 17.43 0.04 -1.45
CA VAL A 168 16.52 -0.89 -0.76
C VAL A 168 16.99 -2.33 -0.89
N ALA A 169 17.31 -2.78 -2.11
CA ALA A 169 17.80 -4.14 -2.34
C ALA A 169 19.08 -4.45 -1.55
N TYR A 170 20.04 -3.53 -1.56
CA TYR A 170 21.29 -3.67 -0.83
C TYR A 170 21.07 -3.76 0.69
N MET A 171 20.23 -2.87 1.25
CA MET A 171 19.92 -2.91 2.68
C MET A 171 19.21 -4.20 3.10
N LEU A 172 18.24 -4.66 2.29
CA LEU A 172 17.54 -5.91 2.57
C LEU A 172 18.45 -7.14 2.48
N PHE A 173 19.41 -7.15 1.55
CA PHE A 173 20.36 -8.24 1.40
C PHE A 173 21.42 -8.27 2.50
N SER A 174 21.73 -7.12 3.10
CA SER A 174 22.75 -7.00 4.15
C SER A 174 22.32 -7.45 5.55
N HIS A 175 21.03 -7.70 5.76
CA HIS A 175 20.43 -8.08 7.04
C HIS A 175 20.09 -9.58 7.05
#